data_AF-A0A259ACQ4-F1
#
_entry.id   AF-A0A259ACQ4-F1
#
_cell.length_a   1.000
_cell.length_b   1.000
_cell.length_c   1.000
_cell.angle_alpha   90.00
_cell.angle_beta   90.00
_cell.angle_gamma   90.00
#
_symmetry.space_group_name_H-M   'P 1'
#
loop_
_entity.id
_entity.type
_entity.pdbx_description
1 polymer ?
#
loop_
_entity_poly.entity_id
_entity_poly.type
_entity_poly.pdbx_seq_one_letter_code
_entity_poly.pdbx_strand_id
1 'polypeptide(L)'
;MMNLAEYRRTASRLADYLPWVALAADGVVLNKDGSYQRTARFRGPDLDSAVVAELVAVAGRINNAFRRLGSGWSIFVEAQRHEASTYPNSMFPDPASAIVDAERKADFEEAGAHFVSGYFLTFLYLPPAEDAAR
;
A
#
# COMPACT_ATOMS: atom_id res chain seq x y z
N MET A 1 9.81 23.14 8.55
CA MET A 1 8.68 22.55 9.30
C MET A 1 7.86 23.69 9.89
N MET A 2 6.56 23.74 9.60
CA MET A 2 5.70 24.82 10.09
C MET A 2 5.62 24.77 11.64
N ASN A 3 5.91 25.88 12.31
CA ASN A 3 5.88 25.93 13.78
C ASN A 3 4.42 26.04 14.26
N LEU A 4 3.87 24.94 14.76
CA LEU A 4 2.49 24.89 15.27
C LEU A 4 2.37 25.20 16.77
N ALA A 5 3.48 25.55 17.44
CA ALA A 5 3.50 25.79 18.89
C ALA A 5 2.56 26.93 19.31
N GLU A 6 2.37 27.95 18.48
CA GLU A 6 1.49 29.10 18.78
C GLU A 6 -0.01 28.76 18.72
N TYR A 7 -0.38 27.70 18.00
CA TYR A 7 -1.76 27.20 17.94
C TYR A 7 -2.07 26.19 19.05
N ARG A 8 -1.09 25.87 19.91
CA ARG A 8 -1.19 24.84 20.94
C ARG A 8 -1.85 25.40 22.21
N ARG A 9 -3.12 25.04 22.46
CA ARG A 9 -3.88 25.45 23.66
C ARG A 9 -3.98 24.40 24.78
N THR A 10 -3.50 23.16 24.59
CA THR A 10 -3.68 22.06 25.56
C THR A 10 -2.59 20.99 25.39
N ALA A 11 -2.53 20.01 26.31
CA ALA A 11 -1.63 18.85 26.31
C ALA A 11 -1.49 18.14 24.95
N SER A 12 -0.32 17.52 24.72
CA SER A 12 0.04 16.83 23.48
C SER A 12 -1.03 15.83 23.05
N ARG A 13 -1.44 15.88 21.77
CA ARG A 13 -2.42 14.97 21.17
C ARG A 13 -1.73 14.03 20.19
N LEU A 14 -2.32 12.87 19.91
CA LEU A 14 -1.82 11.95 18.87
C LEU A 14 -1.60 12.67 17.53
N ALA A 15 -2.53 13.57 17.19
CA ALA A 15 -2.45 14.38 15.97
C ALA A 15 -1.16 15.23 15.88
N ASP A 16 -0.50 15.57 17.00
CA ASP A 16 0.77 16.30 16.98
C ASP A 16 1.93 15.44 16.48
N TYR A 17 1.85 14.13 16.72
CA TYR A 17 2.87 13.14 16.33
C TYR A 17 2.66 12.55 14.94
N LEU A 18 1.41 12.59 14.43
CA LEU A 18 1.12 12.10 13.08
C LEU A 18 1.71 13.05 12.03
N PRO A 19 2.28 12.54 10.92
CA PRO A 19 2.84 13.39 9.87
C PRO A 19 1.77 14.07 9.01
N TRP A 20 0.51 13.63 9.07
CA TRP A 20 -0.58 14.07 8.21
C TRP A 20 -1.24 15.36 8.71
N VAL A 21 -1.69 16.18 7.76
CA VAL A 21 -2.41 17.44 7.99
C VAL A 21 -3.86 17.33 7.53
N ALA A 22 -4.07 16.97 6.28
CA ALA A 22 -5.39 16.98 5.66
C ALA A 22 -5.43 16.07 4.42
N LEU A 23 -6.64 15.74 3.98
CA LEU A 23 -6.89 15.22 2.63
C LEU A 23 -7.00 16.42 1.68
N ALA A 24 -5.97 16.65 0.87
CA ALA A 24 -5.93 17.77 -0.07
C ALA A 24 -6.74 17.49 -1.36
N ALA A 25 -6.91 16.21 -1.68
CA ALA A 25 -7.74 15.72 -2.78
C ALA A 25 -8.14 14.26 -2.50
N ASP A 26 -8.93 13.66 -3.39
CA ASP A 26 -9.33 12.26 -3.27
C ASP A 26 -8.11 11.31 -3.24
N GLY A 27 -7.93 10.64 -2.11
CA GLY A 27 -6.80 9.76 -1.83
C GLY A 27 -5.43 10.45 -1.72
N VAL A 28 -5.37 11.78 -1.62
CA VAL A 28 -4.11 12.54 -1.47
C VAL A 28 -4.03 13.17 -0.10
N VAL A 29 -3.01 12.78 0.66
CA VAL A 29 -2.72 13.32 1.99
C VAL A 29 -1.67 14.41 1.88
N LEU A 30 -1.94 15.58 2.46
CA LEU A 30 -0.94 16.62 2.73
C LEU A 30 -0.26 16.34 4.07
N ASN A 31 1.07 16.33 4.09
CA ASN A 31 1.89 16.15 5.28
C ASN A 31 2.37 17.49 5.85
N LYS A 32 2.79 17.46 7.12
CA LYS A 32 3.23 18.65 7.89
C LYS A 32 4.52 19.27 7.39
N ASP A 33 5.31 18.52 6.64
CA ASP A 33 6.51 19.01 5.96
C ASP A 33 6.21 19.66 4.61
N GLY A 34 4.94 19.66 4.17
CA GLY A 34 4.51 20.17 2.87
C GLY A 34 4.52 19.12 1.76
N SER A 35 4.87 17.88 2.05
CA SER A 35 4.83 16.80 1.06
C SER A 35 3.41 16.28 0.83
N TYR A 36 3.18 15.77 -0.37
CA TYR A 36 1.95 15.07 -0.76
C TYR A 36 2.20 13.58 -0.78
N GLN A 37 1.28 12.80 -0.24
CA GLN A 37 1.34 11.35 -0.20
C GLN A 37 0.10 10.75 -0.87
N ARG A 38 0.28 9.67 -1.63
CA ARG A 38 -0.80 8.82 -2.13
C ARG A 38 -0.37 7.37 -2.13
N THR A 39 -1.26 6.50 -1.67
CA THR A 39 -1.03 5.06 -1.57
C THR A 39 -1.96 4.30 -2.51
N ALA A 40 -1.40 3.32 -3.21
CA ALA A 40 -2.15 2.37 -4.02
C ALA A 40 -1.91 0.96 -3.51
N ARG A 41 -2.97 0.14 -3.46
CA ARG A 41 -2.81 -1.31 -3.28
C ARG A 41 -2.40 -1.92 -4.61
N PHE A 42 -1.46 -2.86 -4.59
CA PHE A 42 -1.06 -3.60 -5.78
C PHE A 42 -0.97 -5.10 -5.49
N ARG A 43 -0.92 -5.90 -6.55
CA ARG A 43 -0.60 -7.33 -6.48
C ARG A 43 0.33 -7.65 -7.64
N GLY A 44 1.52 -8.14 -7.31
CA GLY A 44 2.51 -8.57 -8.30
C GLY A 44 2.28 -10.02 -8.75
N PRO A 45 3.05 -10.47 -9.75
CA PRO A 45 3.15 -11.90 -10.06
C PRO A 45 3.74 -12.67 -8.87
N ASP A 46 3.53 -13.99 -8.86
CA ASP A 46 4.18 -14.86 -7.88
C ASP A 46 5.70 -14.87 -8.13
N LEU A 47 6.44 -14.26 -7.21
CA LEU A 47 7.90 -14.13 -7.31
C LEU A 47 8.62 -15.43 -6.91
N ASP A 48 7.99 -16.29 -6.12
CA ASP A 48 8.59 -17.56 -5.68
C ASP A 48 8.65 -18.57 -6.83
N SER A 49 7.74 -18.43 -7.80
CA SER A 49 7.71 -19.24 -9.02
C SER A 49 8.45 -18.60 -10.20
N ALA A 50 9.01 -17.40 -10.05
CA ALA A 50 9.61 -16.65 -11.15
C ALA A 50 11.06 -17.09 -11.44
N VAL A 51 11.42 -17.15 -12.73
CA VAL A 51 12.82 -17.40 -13.10
C VAL A 51 13.67 -16.15 -12.95
N VAL A 52 14.99 -16.31 -12.76
CA VAL A 52 15.93 -15.18 -12.57
C VAL A 52 15.81 -14.12 -13.68
N ALA A 53 15.63 -14.54 -14.93
CA ALA A 53 15.46 -13.61 -16.05
C ALA A 53 14.19 -12.75 -15.93
N GLU A 54 13.10 -13.30 -15.40
CA GLU A 54 11.86 -12.57 -15.17
C GLU A 54 12.02 -11.56 -14.03
N LEU A 55 12.68 -11.95 -12.95
CA LEU A 55 12.97 -11.05 -11.82
C LEU A 55 13.81 -9.84 -12.27
N VAL A 56 14.84 -10.08 -13.08
CA VAL A 56 15.68 -9.01 -13.65
C VAL A 56 14.86 -8.11 -14.58
N ALA A 57 14.02 -8.69 -15.44
CA ALA A 57 13.16 -7.91 -16.34
C ALA A 57 12.15 -7.05 -15.57
N VAL A 58 11.52 -7.59 -14.51
CA VAL A 58 10.59 -6.85 -13.64
C VAL A 58 11.31 -5.71 -12.93
N ALA A 59 12.46 -5.98 -12.31
CA ALA A 59 13.26 -4.96 -11.62
C ALA A 59 13.67 -3.84 -12.58
N GLY A 60 14.08 -4.17 -13.81
CA GLY A 60 14.41 -3.20 -14.85
C GLY A 60 13.23 -2.31 -15.23
N ARG A 61 12.02 -2.89 -15.40
CA ARG A 61 10.79 -2.12 -15.68
C ARG A 61 10.45 -1.16 -14.54
N ILE A 62 10.52 -1.63 -13.30
CA ILE A 62 10.23 -0.82 -12.10
C ILE A 62 11.22 0.33 -11.99
N ASN A 63 12.53 0.05 -12.12
CA ASN A 63 13.57 1.08 -12.07
C ASN A 63 13.36 2.15 -13.17
N ASN A 64 13.06 1.72 -14.39
CA ASN A 64 12.78 2.64 -15.50
C ASN A 64 11.53 3.48 -15.29
N ALA A 65 10.52 2.97 -14.58
CA ALA A 65 9.34 3.74 -14.20
C ALA A 65 9.69 4.79 -13.13
N PHE A 66 10.35 4.37 -12.04
CA PHE A 66 10.70 5.25 -10.91
C PHE A 66 11.69 6.34 -11.29
N ARG A 67 12.63 6.07 -12.21
CA ARG A 67 13.58 7.08 -12.68
C ARG A 67 12.90 8.29 -13.33
N ARG A 68 11.70 8.14 -13.88
CA ARG A 68 10.95 9.23 -14.53
C ARG A 68 10.36 10.23 -13.53
N LEU A 69 10.28 9.87 -12.25
CA LEU A 69 9.75 10.75 -11.21
C LEU A 69 10.70 11.92 -10.90
N GLY A 70 12.01 11.72 -11.05
CA GLY A 70 13.01 12.76 -10.76
C GLY A 70 13.22 12.99 -9.25
N SER A 71 13.61 14.21 -8.88
CA SER A 71 13.90 14.60 -7.50
C SER A 71 12.63 14.94 -6.70
N GLY A 72 12.73 14.88 -5.38
CA GLY A 72 11.63 15.22 -4.46
C GLY A 72 10.64 14.07 -4.21
N TRP A 73 10.82 12.93 -4.88
CA TRP A 73 10.00 11.73 -4.65
C TRP A 73 10.65 10.78 -3.65
N SER A 74 9.81 10.16 -2.83
CA SER A 74 10.13 9.00 -1.99
C SER A 74 9.09 7.91 -2.22
N ILE A 75 9.54 6.67 -2.17
CA ILE A 75 8.70 5.49 -2.46
C ILE A 75 8.77 4.56 -1.26
N PHE A 76 7.60 4.15 -0.77
CA PHE A 76 7.48 3.18 0.31
C PHE A 76 6.70 1.97 -0.20
N VAL A 77 7.25 0.78 0.04
CA VAL A 77 6.61 -0.49 -0.29
C VAL A 77 6.33 -1.21 1.01
N GLU A 78 5.07 -1.58 1.21
CA GLU A 78 4.63 -2.27 2.42
C GLU A 78 3.93 -3.58 2.05
N ALA A 79 4.19 -4.61 2.84
CA ALA A 79 3.47 -5.88 2.80
C ALA A 79 2.82 -6.10 4.17
N GLN A 80 1.49 -6.07 4.21
CA GLN A 80 0.71 -6.36 5.41
C GLN A 80 0.11 -7.76 5.30
N ARG A 81 0.30 -8.56 6.35
CA ARG A 81 -0.25 -9.90 6.45
C ARG A 81 -1.54 -9.82 7.26
N HIS A 82 -2.65 -10.22 6.65
CA HIS A 82 -3.97 -10.24 7.28
C HIS A 82 -4.43 -11.69 7.43
N GLU A 83 -5.16 -11.99 8.50
CA GLU A 83 -5.83 -13.28 8.62
C GLU A 83 -6.86 -13.43 7.49
N ALA A 84 -6.80 -14.56 6.80
CA ALA A 84 -7.82 -14.96 5.84
C ALA A 84 -8.91 -15.66 6.64
N SER A 85 -9.92 -14.89 7.06
CA SER A 85 -10.93 -15.35 8.02
C SER A 85 -12.19 -15.93 7.37
N THR A 86 -12.31 -15.92 6.04
CA THR A 86 -13.55 -16.32 5.38
C THR A 86 -13.30 -17.00 4.04
N TYR A 87 -13.79 -18.24 3.92
CA TYR A 87 -13.93 -18.93 2.64
C TYR A 87 -15.13 -18.34 1.87
N PRO A 88 -14.99 -17.98 0.58
CA PRO A 88 -16.07 -17.33 -0.17
C PRO A 88 -17.27 -18.27 -0.37
N ASN A 89 -18.48 -17.75 -0.23
CA ASN A 89 -19.68 -18.45 -0.66
C ASN A 89 -19.76 -18.43 -2.19
N SER A 90 -19.53 -19.58 -2.81
CA SER A 90 -19.51 -19.74 -4.27
C SER A 90 -20.70 -20.59 -4.73
N MET A 91 -21.27 -20.28 -5.89
CA MET A 91 -22.28 -21.12 -6.56
C MET A 91 -21.65 -21.78 -7.78
N PHE A 92 -21.77 -23.11 -7.86
CA PHE A 92 -21.22 -23.89 -8.97
C PHE A 92 -22.34 -24.41 -9.87
N PRO A 93 -22.11 -24.50 -11.19
CA PRO A 93 -23.12 -24.89 -12.16
C PRO A 93 -23.45 -26.39 -12.12
N ASP A 94 -22.58 -27.22 -11.55
CA ASP A 94 -22.73 -28.67 -11.51
C ASP A 94 -22.34 -29.28 -10.14
N PRO A 95 -22.87 -30.47 -9.80
CA PRO A 95 -22.59 -31.11 -8.52
C PRO A 95 -21.12 -31.50 -8.31
N ALA A 96 -20.38 -31.84 -9.37
CA ALA A 96 -18.99 -32.28 -9.23
C ALA A 96 -18.09 -31.10 -8.80
N SER A 97 -18.24 -29.95 -9.44
CA SER A 97 -17.56 -28.71 -9.02
C SER A 97 -17.93 -28.28 -7.60
N ALA A 98 -19.21 -28.46 -7.21
CA ALA A 98 -19.66 -28.15 -5.86
C ALA A 98 -19.01 -29.05 -4.79
N ILE A 99 -18.83 -30.34 -5.08
CA ILE A 99 -18.15 -31.26 -4.16
C ILE A 99 -16.67 -30.86 -4.00
N VAL A 100 -15.99 -30.52 -5.09
CA VAL A 100 -14.58 -30.07 -5.03
C VAL A 100 -14.44 -28.81 -4.18
N ASP A 101 -15.35 -27.85 -4.29
CA ASP A 101 -15.32 -26.65 -3.46
C ASP A 101 -15.63 -26.94 -1.99
N ALA A 102 -16.52 -27.89 -1.70
CA ALA A 102 -16.83 -28.32 -0.34
C ALA A 102 -15.61 -28.93 0.37
N GLU A 103 -14.84 -29.77 -0.32
CA GLU A 103 -13.57 -30.31 0.20
C GLU A 103 -12.55 -29.20 0.44
N ARG A 104 -12.38 -28.27 -0.51
CA ARG A 104 -11.47 -27.12 -0.35
C ARG A 104 -11.86 -26.23 0.83
N LYS A 105 -13.16 -26.04 1.05
CA LYS A 105 -13.67 -25.31 2.20
C LYS A 105 -13.36 -26.04 3.50
N ALA A 106 -13.58 -27.35 3.56
CA ALA A 106 -13.25 -28.17 4.74
C ALA A 106 -11.76 -28.11 5.07
N ASP A 107 -10.88 -28.27 4.07
CA ASP A 107 -9.42 -28.14 4.22
C ASP A 107 -9.02 -26.76 4.76
N PHE A 108 -9.65 -25.70 4.22
CA PHE A 108 -9.42 -24.33 4.68
C PHE A 108 -9.85 -24.15 6.14
N GLU A 109 -10.99 -24.68 6.54
CA GLU A 109 -11.50 -24.54 7.91
C GLU A 109 -10.69 -25.39 8.91
N GLU A 110 -10.14 -26.53 8.51
CA GLU A 110 -9.34 -27.42 9.37
C GLU A 110 -7.92 -26.89 9.64
N ALA A 111 -7.27 -26.30 8.64
CA ALA A 111 -5.86 -25.86 8.74
C ALA A 111 -5.61 -24.67 9.69
N GLY A 112 -6.65 -24.11 10.34
CA GLY A 112 -6.54 -23.06 11.33
C GLY A 112 -6.40 -21.65 10.73
N ALA A 113 -5.43 -20.86 11.21
CA ALA A 113 -5.27 -19.47 10.80
C ALA A 113 -4.56 -19.35 9.44
N HIS A 114 -5.34 -19.04 8.40
CA HIS A 114 -4.81 -18.66 7.08
C HIS A 114 -4.42 -17.20 7.04
N PHE A 115 -3.52 -16.84 6.12
CA PHE A 115 -3.12 -15.45 5.94
C PHE A 115 -3.04 -15.06 4.47
N VAL A 116 -3.42 -13.82 4.19
CA VAL A 116 -3.26 -13.18 2.89
C VAL A 116 -2.43 -11.91 3.03
N SER A 117 -1.52 -11.70 2.08
CA SER A 117 -0.71 -10.48 2.02
C SER A 117 -1.37 -9.43 1.14
N GLY A 118 -1.59 -8.24 1.70
CA GLY A 118 -1.87 -7.01 0.96
C GLY A 118 -0.58 -6.24 0.73
N TYR A 119 -0.36 -5.76 -0.50
CA TYR A 119 0.81 -4.95 -0.83
C TYR A 119 0.38 -3.52 -1.14
N PHE A 120 1.12 -2.56 -0.60
CA PHE A 120 0.84 -1.14 -0.73
C PHE A 120 2.07 -0.41 -1.23
N LEU A 121 1.87 0.48 -2.20
CA LEU A 121 2.87 1.34 -2.78
C LEU A 121 2.48 2.78 -2.49
N THR A 122 3.28 3.46 -1.68
CA THR A 122 3.07 4.88 -1.34
C THR A 122 4.07 5.73 -2.09
N PHE A 123 3.57 6.70 -2.83
CA PHE A 123 4.35 7.77 -3.41
C PHE A 123 4.24 8.99 -2.52
N LEU A 124 5.38 9.56 -2.15
CA LEU A 124 5.49 10.82 -1.44
C LEU A 124 6.25 11.80 -2.32
N TYR A 125 5.72 13.01 -2.51
CA TYR A 125 6.34 14.07 -3.28
C TYR A 125 6.46 15.32 -2.41
N LEU A 126 7.70 15.77 -2.19
CA LEU A 126 7.98 17.07 -1.60
C LEU A 126 8.27 18.06 -2.73
N PRO A 127 7.37 19.03 -2.98
CA PRO A 127 7.64 20.07 -3.96
C PRO A 127 8.93 20.83 -3.61
N PRO A 128 9.68 21.31 -4.61
CA PRO A 128 10.79 22.21 -4.35
C PRO A 128 10.28 23.46 -3.60
N ALA A 129 11.13 24.05 -2.77
CA ALA A 129 10.82 25.33 -2.16
C ALA A 129 10.52 26.36 -3.27
N GLU A 130 9.52 27.21 -3.07
CA GLU A 130 9.31 28.34 -3.96
C GLU A 130 10.54 29.25 -3.86
N ASP A 131 11.22 29.48 -4.98
CA ASP A 131 12.23 30.52 -5.07
C ASP A 131 11.51 31.86 -4.92
N ALA A 132 11.70 32.52 -3.77
CA ALA A 132 11.11 33.82 -3.42
C ALA A 132 11.61 34.99 -4.30
N ALA A 133 12.18 34.72 -5.46
CA ALA A 133 12.80 35.67 -6.38
C ALA A 133 12.04 35.85 -7.71
N ARG A 134 10.74 35.50 -7.76
CA ARG A 134 9.90 35.69 -8.96
C ARG A 134 8.75 36.66 -8.72
#